data_AF-A0A378X438-F1
#
_entry.id   AF-A0A378X438-F1
#
_cell.length_a   1.000
_cell.length_b   1.000
_cell.length_c   1.000
_cell.angle_alpha   90.00
_cell.angle_beta   90.00
_cell.angle_gamma   90.00
#
_symmetry.space_group_name_H-M   'P 1'
#
loop_
_entity.id
_entity.type
_entity.pdbx_description
1 polymer ?
#
loop_
_entity_poly.entity_id
_entity_poly.type
_entity_poly.pdbx_seq_one_letter_code
_entity_poly.pdbx_strand_id
1 'polypeptide(L)'
;MVTIGAFARASGLTASALRFYADSGLLPPAIVDPLSGYRYYADDQLERAVAIRGLREIGMPLDTIAAVLAAEGESAGQLIDEHVAGLEQHVRRARERAAEIKAALGTGRGWAVATVSGPVFATAVEQILAATVHEPEHPVLSGVHVEVSTEALTLTATDRYRLATRTLVPERPSSTEWAATVDGDDLRLAVPRIRRHHTVRLDAGAHSVRFRAGESAAGTCRILPGPFPDHRMLLGSLDTARTRVVTPRDALLRAVETLRTRHIRVCVRAGAVELAGTRHAASERVSATVTGPDAELTFDITTLYPAIGAAIGPDVMIDIAGPNQPVVIRSADDGDLTTVAMPVAPAHFEES
;
A
#
# COMPACT_ATOMS: atom_id res chain seq x y z
N MET A 1 -4.43 37.32 -24.04
CA MET A 1 -5.62 37.83 -23.32
C MET A 1 -6.85 37.06 -23.78
N VAL A 2 -7.57 36.43 -22.86
CA VAL A 2 -8.71 35.56 -23.14
C VAL A 2 -9.94 35.95 -22.31
N THR A 3 -11.12 35.69 -22.85
CA THR A 3 -12.39 35.93 -22.17
C THR A 3 -12.55 35.02 -20.95
N ILE A 4 -13.31 35.44 -19.93
CA ILE A 4 -13.59 34.60 -18.74
C ILE A 4 -14.11 33.19 -19.10
N GLY A 5 -14.91 33.06 -20.16
CA GLY A 5 -15.42 31.76 -20.62
C GLY A 5 -14.35 30.87 -21.27
N ALA A 6 -13.44 31.46 -22.04
CA ALA A 6 -12.30 30.72 -22.61
C ALA A 6 -11.29 30.34 -21.53
N PHE A 7 -11.01 31.25 -20.60
CA PHE A 7 -10.12 31.03 -19.47
C PHE A 7 -10.65 29.98 -18.49
N ALA A 8 -11.97 29.97 -18.25
CA ALA A 8 -12.66 28.93 -17.47
C ALA A 8 -12.40 27.53 -18.05
N ARG A 9 -12.56 27.37 -19.37
CA ARG A 9 -12.29 26.08 -20.04
C ARG A 9 -10.82 25.68 -19.94
N ALA A 10 -9.89 26.62 -20.13
CA ALA A 10 -8.45 26.33 -20.08
C ALA A 10 -7.97 25.97 -18.66
N SER A 11 -8.46 26.67 -17.63
CA SER A 11 -8.09 26.43 -16.22
C SER A 11 -8.90 25.30 -15.56
N GLY A 12 -9.95 24.80 -16.21
CA GLY A 12 -10.93 23.87 -15.64
C GLY A 12 -11.69 24.44 -14.43
N LEU A 13 -11.71 25.76 -14.25
CA LEU A 13 -12.54 26.45 -13.27
C LEU A 13 -13.85 26.90 -13.92
N THR A 14 -14.91 27.04 -13.13
CA THR A 14 -16.16 27.64 -13.64
C THR A 14 -16.02 29.15 -13.76
N ALA A 15 -16.76 29.79 -14.67
CA ALA A 15 -16.81 31.25 -14.76
C ALA A 15 -17.31 31.91 -13.46
N SER A 16 -18.11 31.20 -12.65
CA SER A 16 -18.52 31.68 -11.32
C SER A 16 -17.35 31.65 -10.33
N ALA A 17 -16.56 30.57 -10.33
CA ALA A 17 -15.36 30.47 -9.49
C ALA A 17 -14.33 31.54 -9.84
N LEU A 18 -14.11 31.83 -11.13
CA LEU A 18 -13.22 32.90 -11.56
C LEU A 18 -13.67 34.29 -11.08
N ARG A 19 -14.99 34.57 -11.09
CA ARG A 19 -15.53 35.82 -10.51
C ARG A 19 -15.28 35.86 -9.00
N PHE A 20 -15.58 34.76 -8.31
CA PHE A 20 -15.35 34.66 -6.87
C PHE A 20 -13.88 34.90 -6.49
N TYR A 21 -12.92 34.29 -7.20
CA TYR A 21 -11.49 34.51 -6.95
C TYR A 21 -10.99 35.89 -7.36
N ALA A 22 -11.61 36.51 -8.37
CA ALA A 22 -11.35 37.90 -8.70
C ALA A 22 -11.79 38.83 -7.57
N ASP A 23 -13.01 38.63 -7.06
CA ASP A 23 -13.60 39.45 -6.01
C ASP A 23 -12.89 39.24 -4.66
N SER A 24 -12.34 38.04 -4.42
CA SER A 24 -11.50 37.74 -3.25
C SER A 24 -10.05 38.19 -3.38
N GLY A 25 -9.66 38.79 -4.52
CA GLY A 25 -8.29 39.22 -4.80
C GLY A 25 -7.27 38.09 -5.06
N LEU A 26 -7.73 36.83 -5.11
CA LEU A 26 -6.86 35.66 -5.28
C LEU A 26 -6.40 35.49 -6.72
N LEU A 27 -7.28 35.83 -7.67
CA LEU A 27 -7.03 35.82 -9.11
C LEU A 27 -7.74 37.02 -9.77
N PRO A 28 -7.21 38.25 -9.60
CA PRO A 28 -7.78 39.43 -10.22
C PRO A 28 -7.69 39.33 -11.76
N PRO A 29 -8.72 39.77 -12.51
CA PRO A 29 -8.66 39.81 -13.96
C PRO A 29 -7.59 40.82 -14.38
N ALA A 30 -6.85 40.50 -15.44
CA ALA A 30 -5.87 41.42 -16.01
C ALA A 30 -6.53 42.71 -16.53
N ILE A 31 -7.74 42.61 -17.12
CA ILE A 31 -8.52 43.77 -17.57
C ILE A 31 -10.00 43.53 -17.28
N VAL A 32 -10.69 44.58 -16.80
CA VAL A 32 -12.16 44.66 -16.78
C VAL A 32 -12.56 45.74 -17.77
N ASP A 33 -13.39 45.37 -18.76
CA ASP A 33 -13.93 46.31 -19.73
C ASP A 33 -14.79 47.39 -19.03
N PRO A 34 -14.45 48.69 -19.14
CA PRO A 34 -15.17 49.77 -18.45
C PRO A 34 -16.62 49.97 -18.89
N LEU A 35 -16.96 49.56 -20.12
CA LEU A 35 -18.28 49.76 -20.72
C LEU A 35 -19.19 48.55 -20.52
N SER A 36 -18.64 47.34 -20.65
CA SER A 36 -19.42 46.09 -20.57
C SER A 36 -19.28 45.35 -19.24
N GLY A 37 -18.29 45.69 -18.41
CA GLY A 37 -17.95 44.98 -17.18
C GLY A 37 -17.34 43.59 -17.42
N TYR A 38 -16.96 43.28 -18.67
CA TYR A 38 -16.48 41.97 -19.06
C TYR A 38 -15.03 41.75 -18.58
N ARG A 39 -14.75 40.58 -17.99
CA ARG A 39 -13.45 40.24 -17.42
C ARG A 39 -12.58 39.49 -18.44
N TYR A 40 -11.35 39.94 -18.59
CA TYR A 40 -10.31 39.34 -19.42
C TYR A 40 -9.11 38.93 -18.56
N TYR A 41 -8.57 37.76 -18.85
CA TYR A 41 -7.43 37.17 -18.16
C TYR A 41 -6.25 37.04 -19.13
N ALA A 42 -5.04 37.20 -18.62
CA ALA A 42 -3.83 36.98 -19.39
C ALA A 42 -3.46 35.48 -19.39
N ASP A 43 -2.71 35.06 -20.40
CA ASP A 43 -2.39 33.63 -20.61
C ASP A 43 -1.41 33.11 -19.52
N ASP A 44 -0.59 34.00 -18.97
CA ASP A 44 0.31 33.74 -17.83
C ASP A 44 -0.45 33.52 -16.49
N GLN A 45 -1.69 34.00 -16.37
CA GLN A 45 -2.52 33.76 -15.19
C GLN A 45 -3.04 32.31 -15.12
N LEU A 46 -2.87 31.52 -16.19
CA LEU A 46 -3.38 30.15 -16.27
C LEU A 46 -2.73 29.23 -15.22
N GLU A 47 -1.41 29.31 -15.04
CA GLU A 47 -0.69 28.50 -14.05
C GLU A 47 -1.21 28.78 -12.63
N ARG A 48 -1.41 30.06 -12.31
CA ARG A 48 -2.00 30.49 -11.04
C ARG A 48 -3.41 29.93 -10.84
N ALA A 49 -4.23 29.93 -11.89
CA ALA A 49 -5.60 29.39 -11.83
C ALA A 49 -5.62 27.87 -11.61
N VAL A 50 -4.72 27.13 -12.27
CA VAL A 50 -4.56 25.68 -12.10
C VAL A 50 -4.06 25.36 -10.68
N ALA A 51 -3.11 26.13 -10.15
CA ALA A 51 -2.63 25.99 -8.78
C ALA A 51 -3.77 26.21 -7.76
N ILE A 52 -4.56 27.28 -7.91
CA ILE A 52 -5.73 27.53 -7.05
C ILE A 52 -6.69 26.34 -7.07
N ARG A 53 -6.96 25.77 -8.25
CA ARG A 53 -7.84 24.61 -8.39
C ARG A 53 -7.29 23.41 -7.61
N GLY A 54 -6.03 23.04 -7.82
CA GLY A 54 -5.42 21.90 -7.12
C GLY A 54 -5.38 22.08 -5.60
N LEU A 55 -5.06 23.28 -5.12
CA LEU A 55 -5.07 23.59 -3.68
C LEU A 55 -6.49 23.54 -3.09
N ARG A 56 -7.52 23.90 -3.86
CA ARG A 56 -8.92 23.76 -3.44
C ARG A 56 -9.40 22.31 -3.45
N GLU A 57 -8.90 21.48 -4.35
CA GLU A 57 -9.20 20.04 -4.40
C GLU A 57 -8.74 19.32 -3.13
N ILE A 58 -7.61 19.73 -2.55
CA ILE A 58 -7.14 19.22 -1.25
C ILE A 58 -7.81 19.90 -0.04
N GLY A 59 -8.80 20.77 -0.27
CA GLY A 59 -9.57 21.42 0.80
C GLY A 59 -8.90 22.63 1.44
N MET A 60 -7.85 23.20 0.82
CA MET A 60 -7.12 24.32 1.42
C MET A 60 -7.98 25.60 1.56
N PRO A 61 -7.97 26.26 2.72
CA PRO A 61 -8.60 27.57 2.94
C PRO A 61 -8.01 28.67 2.04
N LEU A 62 -8.84 29.64 1.62
CA LEU A 62 -8.45 30.66 0.63
C LEU A 62 -7.32 31.58 1.11
N ASP A 63 -7.27 31.87 2.41
CA ASP A 63 -6.21 32.64 3.07
C ASP A 63 -4.88 31.89 3.03
N THR A 64 -4.88 30.57 3.25
CA THR A 64 -3.70 29.73 3.08
C THR A 64 -3.28 29.65 1.61
N ILE A 65 -4.22 29.52 0.67
CA ILE A 65 -3.92 29.56 -0.77
C ILE A 65 -3.27 30.90 -1.16
N ALA A 66 -3.77 32.01 -0.64
CA ALA A 66 -3.17 33.32 -0.88
C ALA A 66 -1.72 33.38 -0.38
N ALA A 67 -1.43 32.82 0.80
CA ALA A 67 -0.08 32.72 1.34
C ALA A 67 0.83 31.83 0.48
N VAL A 68 0.34 30.67 0.05
CA VAL A 68 1.08 29.75 -0.85
C VAL A 68 1.43 30.43 -2.18
N LEU A 69 0.48 31.17 -2.78
CA LEU A 69 0.69 31.88 -4.04
C LEU A 69 1.55 33.15 -3.92
N ALA A 70 1.77 33.64 -2.71
CA ALA A 70 2.67 34.77 -2.43
C ALA A 70 4.07 34.30 -1.98
N ALA A 71 4.19 33.04 -1.57
CA ALA A 71 5.44 32.41 -1.16
C ALA A 71 6.26 31.95 -2.37
N GLU A 72 7.59 31.96 -2.23
CA GLU A 72 8.52 31.53 -3.29
C GLU A 72 9.24 30.23 -2.90
N GLY A 73 9.44 29.34 -3.88
CA GLY A 73 10.25 28.13 -3.75
C GLY A 73 9.83 27.22 -2.59
N GLU A 74 10.79 26.90 -1.72
CA GLU A 74 10.64 25.94 -0.63
C GLU A 74 9.55 26.34 0.40
N SER A 75 9.31 27.64 0.57
CA SER A 75 8.31 28.15 1.52
C SER A 75 6.86 27.84 1.10
N ALA A 76 6.56 27.82 -0.19
CA ALA A 76 5.24 27.43 -0.70
C ALA A 76 4.98 25.93 -0.47
N GLY A 77 6.02 25.09 -0.65
CA GLY A 77 5.97 23.65 -0.37
C GLY A 77 5.68 23.37 1.11
N GLN A 78 6.38 24.06 2.02
CA GLN A 78 6.18 23.90 3.47
C GLN A 78 4.74 24.20 3.91
N LEU A 79 4.11 25.25 3.37
CA LEU A 79 2.71 25.57 3.67
C LEU A 79 1.72 24.49 3.19
N ILE A 80 2.01 23.86 2.05
CA ILE A 80 1.21 22.74 1.54
C ILE A 80 1.40 21.52 2.44
N ASP A 81 2.64 21.20 2.80
CA ASP A 81 2.97 20.06 3.66
C ASP A 81 2.37 20.22 5.07
N GLU A 82 2.41 21.42 5.64
CA GLU A 82 1.76 21.75 6.92
C GLU A 82 0.24 21.53 6.85
N HIS A 83 -0.40 21.94 5.75
CA HIS A 83 -1.83 21.74 5.56
C HIS A 83 -2.18 20.24 5.46
N VAL A 84 -1.42 19.48 4.67
CA VAL A 84 -1.60 18.02 4.52
C VAL A 84 -1.40 17.33 5.87
N ALA A 85 -0.33 17.65 6.60
CA ALA A 85 -0.09 17.13 7.94
C ALA A 85 -1.24 17.46 8.91
N GLY A 86 -1.81 18.66 8.81
CA GLY A 86 -2.99 19.07 9.58
C GLY A 86 -4.23 18.22 9.26
N LEU A 87 -4.49 17.95 7.98
CA LEU A 87 -5.59 17.08 7.53
C LEU A 87 -5.40 15.64 8.03
N GLU A 88 -4.19 15.08 7.90
CA GLU A 88 -3.87 13.75 8.43
C GLU A 88 -4.09 13.66 9.94
N GLN A 89 -3.69 14.70 10.69
CA GLN A 89 -3.96 14.78 12.12
C GLN A 89 -5.46 14.83 12.42
N HIS A 90 -6.23 15.57 11.63
CA HIS A 90 -7.68 15.65 11.78
C HIS A 90 -8.34 14.28 11.54
N VAL A 91 -7.95 13.59 10.46
CA VAL A 91 -8.42 12.24 10.14
C VAL A 91 -8.07 11.27 11.26
N ARG A 92 -6.83 11.32 11.77
CA ARG A 92 -6.39 10.48 12.89
C ARG A 92 -7.23 10.73 14.15
N ARG A 93 -7.42 11.99 14.55
CA ARG A 93 -8.26 12.35 15.71
C ARG A 93 -9.71 11.93 15.53
N ALA A 94 -10.27 12.12 14.34
CA ALA A 94 -11.64 11.71 14.03
C ALA A 94 -11.80 10.19 14.13
N ARG A 95 -10.83 9.42 13.61
CA ARG A 95 -10.80 7.95 13.73
C ARG A 95 -10.67 7.49 15.18
N GLU A 96 -9.76 8.08 15.96
CA GLU A 96 -9.59 7.79 17.39
C GLU A 96 -10.88 8.06 18.15
N ARG A 97 -11.51 9.22 17.96
CA ARG A 97 -12.75 9.58 18.64
C ARG A 97 -13.92 8.69 18.23
N ALA A 98 -14.01 8.32 16.95
CA ALA A 98 -15.02 7.37 16.48
C ALA A 98 -14.82 5.99 17.12
N ALA A 99 -13.58 5.53 17.28
CA ALA A 99 -13.28 4.27 17.96
C ALA A 99 -13.67 4.31 19.45
N GLU A 100 -13.38 5.41 20.15
CA GLU A 100 -13.81 5.62 21.54
C GLU A 100 -15.32 5.59 21.68
N ILE A 101 -16.05 6.30 20.81
CA ILE A 101 -17.51 6.33 20.82
C ILE A 101 -18.08 4.94 20.55
N LYS A 102 -17.55 4.21 19.55
CA LYS A 102 -17.97 2.82 19.26
C LYS A 102 -17.73 1.90 20.46
N ALA A 103 -16.60 2.07 21.16
CA ALA A 103 -16.31 1.30 22.37
C ALA A 103 -17.25 1.64 23.53
N ALA A 104 -17.57 2.93 23.74
CA ALA A 104 -18.46 3.40 24.78
C ALA A 104 -19.93 3.02 24.53
N LEU A 105 -20.36 2.99 23.28
CA LEU A 105 -21.71 2.56 22.87
C LEU A 105 -21.92 1.04 22.96
N GLY A 106 -20.93 0.28 23.42
CA GLY A 106 -21.14 -1.12 23.79
C GLY A 106 -21.51 -2.03 22.62
N THR A 107 -21.08 -1.72 21.39
CA THR A 107 -21.20 -2.65 20.25
C THR A 107 -20.22 -3.81 20.44
N GLY A 108 -20.58 -4.74 21.34
CA GLY A 108 -19.90 -5.99 21.65
C GLY A 108 -18.84 -5.86 22.73
N ARG A 109 -19.07 -6.50 23.88
CA ARG A 109 -17.97 -6.98 24.73
C ARG A 109 -17.15 -7.92 23.84
N GLY A 110 -16.07 -7.42 23.26
CA GLY A 110 -15.23 -8.23 22.38
C GLY A 110 -14.75 -9.47 23.13
N TRP A 111 -14.74 -10.61 22.46
CA TRP A 111 -14.26 -11.87 23.03
C TRP A 111 -12.81 -12.08 22.63
N ALA A 112 -12.03 -12.71 23.50
CA ALA A 112 -10.64 -13.02 23.21
C ALA A 112 -10.58 -14.08 22.11
N VAL A 113 -9.86 -13.79 21.04
CA VAL A 113 -9.65 -14.73 19.92
C VAL A 113 -8.25 -15.33 19.95
N ALA A 114 -7.20 -14.56 20.26
CA ALA A 114 -5.84 -15.09 20.31
C ALA A 114 -4.97 -14.29 21.30
N THR A 115 -3.91 -14.92 21.79
CA THR A 115 -2.81 -14.26 22.51
C THR A 115 -1.52 -14.58 21.79
N VAL A 116 -0.74 -13.55 21.43
CA VAL A 116 0.47 -13.67 20.62
C VAL A 116 1.60 -12.84 21.21
N SER A 117 2.82 -13.17 20.82
CA SER A 117 3.96 -12.30 21.10
C SER A 117 3.84 -10.99 20.31
N GLY A 118 3.89 -9.85 20.98
CA GLY A 118 3.73 -8.54 20.34
C GLY A 118 4.80 -8.23 19.29
N PRO A 119 6.11 -8.40 19.56
CA PRO A 119 7.16 -8.21 18.56
C PRO A 119 7.04 -9.13 17.35
N VAL A 120 6.66 -10.39 17.55
CA VAL A 120 6.50 -11.38 16.46
C VAL A 120 5.29 -11.01 15.60
N PHE A 121 4.14 -10.72 16.22
CA PHE A 121 2.94 -10.30 15.50
C PHE A 121 3.15 -8.98 14.76
N ALA A 122 3.82 -8.00 15.37
CA ALA A 122 4.15 -6.74 14.71
C ALA A 122 5.00 -6.95 13.44
N THR A 123 6.02 -7.81 13.52
CA THR A 123 6.89 -8.13 12.37
C THR A 123 6.12 -8.87 11.27
N ALA A 124 5.27 -9.83 11.66
CA ALA A 124 4.40 -10.55 10.74
C ALA A 124 3.41 -9.62 10.02
N VAL A 125 2.81 -8.68 10.74
CA VAL A 125 1.90 -7.68 10.15
C VAL A 125 2.66 -6.80 9.16
N GLU A 126 3.86 -6.31 9.49
CA GLU A 126 4.68 -5.51 8.56
C GLU A 126 5.03 -6.27 7.27
N GLN A 127 5.40 -7.55 7.38
CA GLN A 127 5.68 -8.42 6.23
C GLN A 127 4.46 -8.56 5.31
N ILE A 128 3.27 -8.77 5.89
CA ILE A 128 2.03 -9.01 5.15
C ILE A 128 1.44 -7.72 4.59
N LEU A 129 1.57 -6.59 5.29
CA LEU A 129 1.06 -5.29 4.84
C LEU A 129 1.66 -4.85 3.50
N ALA A 130 2.86 -5.33 3.14
CA ALA A 130 3.47 -5.08 1.84
C ALA A 130 2.59 -5.60 0.69
N ALA A 131 1.79 -6.65 0.91
CA ALA A 131 0.89 -7.22 -0.09
C ALA A 131 -0.53 -6.63 -0.09
N THR A 132 -0.77 -5.51 0.60
CA THR A 132 -2.06 -4.80 0.56
C THR A 132 -2.07 -3.74 -0.54
N VAL A 133 -3.25 -3.44 -1.08
CA VAL A 133 -3.45 -2.38 -2.07
C VAL A 133 -4.73 -1.60 -1.81
N HIS A 134 -4.72 -0.31 -2.06
CA HIS A 134 -5.94 0.49 -2.04
C HIS A 134 -6.59 0.43 -3.43
N GLU A 135 -7.59 -0.44 -3.58
CA GLU A 135 -8.38 -0.61 -4.80
C GLU A 135 -9.84 -0.22 -4.52
N PRO A 136 -10.37 0.88 -5.09
CA PRO A 136 -11.73 1.34 -4.79
C PRO A 136 -12.82 0.31 -5.08
N GLU A 137 -12.64 -0.50 -6.12
CA GLU A 137 -13.58 -1.58 -6.50
C GLU A 137 -13.49 -2.79 -5.56
N HIS A 138 -12.36 -2.96 -4.87
CA HIS A 138 -12.11 -4.05 -3.94
C HIS A 138 -11.49 -3.56 -2.62
N PRO A 139 -12.24 -2.80 -1.79
CA PRO A 139 -11.70 -2.19 -0.57
C PRO A 139 -11.10 -3.20 0.42
N VAL A 140 -11.58 -4.44 0.39
CA VAL A 140 -11.08 -5.54 1.24
C VAL A 140 -9.58 -5.84 1.04
N LEU A 141 -9.02 -5.51 -0.13
CA LEU A 141 -7.59 -5.71 -0.45
C LEU A 141 -6.67 -4.70 0.24
N SER A 142 -7.24 -3.64 0.83
CA SER A 142 -6.49 -2.71 1.69
C SER A 142 -6.28 -3.24 3.11
N GLY A 143 -6.86 -4.40 3.43
CA GLY A 143 -6.76 -5.03 4.73
C GLY A 143 -5.95 -6.32 4.73
N VAL A 144 -5.64 -6.78 5.94
CA VAL A 144 -5.03 -8.07 6.21
C VAL A 144 -6.13 -9.01 6.70
N HIS A 145 -6.32 -10.12 6.00
CA HIS A 145 -7.17 -11.21 6.46
C HIS A 145 -6.50 -11.93 7.63
N VAL A 146 -7.16 -11.95 8.77
CA VAL A 146 -6.69 -12.60 10.00
C VAL A 146 -7.58 -13.79 10.27
N GLU A 147 -6.98 -14.96 10.29
CA GLU A 147 -7.64 -16.22 10.63
C GLU A 147 -7.01 -16.79 11.88
N VAL A 148 -7.84 -17.16 12.83
CA VAL A 148 -7.44 -17.75 14.11
C VAL A 148 -8.09 -19.11 14.21
N SER A 149 -7.25 -20.12 14.41
CA SER A 149 -7.63 -21.49 14.75
C SER A 149 -7.11 -21.83 16.14
N THR A 150 -7.33 -23.07 16.57
CA THR A 150 -6.83 -23.57 17.87
C THR A 150 -5.32 -23.51 17.98
N GLU A 151 -4.60 -23.77 16.88
CA GLU A 151 -3.14 -23.95 16.88
C GLU A 151 -2.37 -22.87 16.13
N ALA A 152 -3.05 -22.09 15.29
CA ALA A 152 -2.41 -21.14 14.39
C ALA A 152 -3.20 -19.83 14.26
N LEU A 153 -2.47 -18.73 14.15
CA LEU A 153 -2.96 -17.44 13.65
C LEU A 153 -2.32 -17.20 12.28
N THR A 154 -3.13 -17.10 11.24
CA THR A 154 -2.68 -16.86 9.86
C THR A 154 -3.07 -15.46 9.42
N LEU A 155 -2.11 -14.73 8.88
CA LEU A 155 -2.27 -13.41 8.29
C LEU A 155 -2.12 -13.54 6.77
N THR A 156 -3.07 -13.02 6.00
CA THR A 156 -3.02 -13.06 4.54
C THR A 156 -3.36 -11.70 3.94
N ALA A 157 -2.60 -11.26 2.94
CA ALA A 157 -2.90 -10.08 2.14
C ALA A 157 -2.61 -10.34 0.67
N THR A 158 -3.32 -9.63 -0.21
CA THR A 158 -3.13 -9.74 -1.65
C THR A 158 -3.46 -8.44 -2.36
N ASP A 159 -2.74 -8.16 -3.44
CA ASP A 159 -2.94 -7.03 -4.33
C ASP A 159 -3.35 -7.47 -5.76
N ARG A 160 -3.88 -8.69 -5.88
CA ARG A 160 -4.23 -9.41 -7.12
C ARG A 160 -3.04 -9.99 -7.90
N TYR A 161 -1.85 -9.40 -7.77
CA TYR A 161 -0.65 -9.86 -8.48
C TYR A 161 0.29 -10.65 -7.59
N ARG A 162 0.23 -10.42 -6.28
CA ARG A 162 0.85 -11.28 -5.27
C ARG A 162 -0.10 -11.57 -4.13
N LEU A 163 0.21 -12.65 -3.43
CA LEU A 163 -0.45 -13.04 -2.20
C LEU A 163 0.61 -13.41 -1.18
N ALA A 164 0.57 -12.82 0.00
CA ALA A 164 1.48 -13.17 1.10
C ALA A 164 0.67 -13.78 2.24
N THR A 165 1.16 -14.88 2.81
CA THR A 165 0.58 -15.54 3.98
C THR A 165 1.64 -15.81 5.03
N ARG A 166 1.37 -15.44 6.29
CA ARG A 166 2.25 -15.65 7.45
C ARG A 166 1.48 -16.37 8.53
N THR A 167 1.96 -17.52 8.97
CA THR A 167 1.38 -18.29 10.07
C THR A 167 2.19 -18.10 11.34
N LEU A 168 1.52 -17.87 12.46
CA LEU A 168 2.11 -17.71 13.78
C LEU A 168 1.51 -18.73 14.74
N VAL A 169 2.31 -19.21 15.68
CA VAL A 169 1.83 -20.02 16.80
C VAL A 169 1.36 -19.08 17.92
N PRO A 170 0.08 -19.13 18.33
CA PRO A 170 -0.39 -18.38 19.49
C PRO A 170 0.31 -18.80 20.79
N GLU A 171 0.58 -17.86 21.69
CA GLU A 171 1.13 -18.16 23.03
C GLU A 171 0.13 -18.97 23.88
N ARG A 172 -1.16 -18.83 23.58
CA ARG A 172 -2.23 -19.64 24.16
C ARG A 172 -3.15 -20.11 23.04
N PRO A 173 -3.48 -21.41 22.97
CA PRO A 173 -4.38 -21.91 21.97
C PRO A 173 -5.72 -21.18 22.05
N SER A 174 -6.28 -20.86 20.90
CA SER A 174 -7.60 -20.23 20.85
C SER A 174 -8.66 -21.24 21.23
N SER A 175 -9.69 -20.80 21.95
CA SER A 175 -10.89 -21.60 22.18
C SER A 175 -11.96 -21.40 21.10
N THR A 176 -11.67 -20.64 20.03
CA THR A 176 -12.67 -20.23 19.05
C THR A 176 -12.03 -20.02 17.68
N GLU A 177 -12.61 -20.62 16.64
CA GLU A 177 -12.26 -20.27 15.27
C GLU A 177 -12.85 -18.91 14.91
N TRP A 178 -12.03 -18.04 14.34
CA TRP A 178 -12.44 -16.70 14.00
C TRP A 178 -11.66 -16.18 12.79
N ALA A 179 -12.36 -15.54 11.86
CA ALA A 179 -11.75 -14.92 10.70
C ALA A 179 -12.38 -13.55 10.42
N ALA A 180 -11.54 -12.56 10.09
CA ALA A 180 -11.99 -11.27 9.60
C ALA A 180 -10.88 -10.53 8.84
N THR A 181 -11.27 -9.63 7.96
CA THR A 181 -10.31 -8.72 7.31
C THR A 181 -10.17 -7.45 8.13
N VAL A 182 -8.95 -7.18 8.60
CA VAL A 182 -8.62 -6.03 9.44
C VAL A 182 -7.99 -4.92 8.58
N ASP A 183 -8.46 -3.69 8.75
CA ASP A 183 -7.98 -2.51 8.02
C ASP A 183 -6.46 -2.33 8.15
N GLY A 184 -5.77 -2.24 7.02
CA GLY A 184 -4.30 -2.21 6.96
C GLY A 184 -3.71 -0.91 7.51
N ASP A 185 -4.38 0.23 7.33
CA ASP A 185 -3.89 1.52 7.85
C ASP A 185 -4.01 1.57 9.38
N ASP A 186 -5.12 1.09 9.92
CA ASP A 186 -5.28 0.98 11.37
C ASP A 186 -4.21 0.03 11.96
N LEU A 187 -3.89 -1.08 11.27
CA LEU A 187 -2.82 -1.99 11.67
C LEU A 187 -1.45 -1.29 11.63
N ARG A 188 -1.10 -0.58 10.55
CA ARG A 188 0.14 0.21 10.44
C ARG A 188 0.30 1.16 11.63
N LEU A 189 -0.77 1.83 12.03
CA LEU A 189 -0.77 2.74 13.18
C LEU A 189 -0.67 2.02 14.53
N ALA A 190 -1.16 0.79 14.65
CA ALA A 190 -1.13 0.01 15.90
C ALA A 190 0.22 -0.69 16.14
N VAL A 191 0.91 -1.11 15.07
CA VAL A 191 2.14 -1.90 15.11
C VAL A 191 3.22 -1.34 16.05
N PRO A 192 3.58 -0.04 16.04
CA PRO A 192 4.60 0.50 16.95
C PRO A 192 4.27 0.36 18.43
N ARG A 193 2.98 0.35 18.79
CA ARG A 193 2.52 0.13 20.18
C ARG A 193 2.51 -1.35 20.51
N ILE A 194 1.96 -2.18 19.62
CA ILE A 194 1.94 -3.66 19.77
C ILE A 194 3.36 -4.20 20.01
N ARG A 195 4.34 -3.75 19.21
CA ARG A 195 5.75 -4.18 19.29
C ARG A 195 6.40 -3.96 20.66
N ARG A 196 5.92 -2.99 21.45
CA ARG A 196 6.48 -2.65 22.77
C ARG A 196 6.01 -3.57 23.90
N HIS A 197 5.10 -4.49 23.63
CA HIS A 197 4.53 -5.39 24.61
C HIS A 197 4.88 -6.84 24.28
N HIS A 198 5.46 -7.57 25.24
CA HIS A 198 5.84 -8.97 25.02
C HIS A 198 4.65 -9.84 24.64
N THR A 199 3.50 -9.65 25.29
CA THR A 199 2.27 -10.40 25.06
C THR A 199 1.13 -9.45 24.70
N VAL A 200 0.42 -9.76 23.62
CA VAL A 200 -0.74 -8.99 23.14
C VAL A 200 -1.91 -9.93 22.91
N ARG A 201 -3.07 -9.57 23.47
CA ARG A 201 -4.33 -10.28 23.25
C ARG A 201 -5.16 -9.58 22.19
N LEU A 202 -5.66 -10.37 21.25
CA LEU A 202 -6.60 -9.94 20.22
C LEU A 202 -8.01 -10.21 20.72
N ASP A 203 -8.81 -9.16 20.80
CA ASP A 203 -10.22 -9.25 21.16
C ASP A 203 -11.09 -8.80 19.98
N ALA A 204 -11.82 -9.75 19.41
CA ALA A 204 -12.70 -9.50 18.28
C ALA A 204 -14.05 -8.94 18.75
N GLY A 205 -14.56 -7.96 18.04
CA GLY A 205 -15.94 -7.47 18.13
C GLY A 205 -16.62 -7.50 16.76
N ALA A 206 -17.86 -7.01 16.68
CA ALA A 206 -18.64 -7.06 15.44
C ALA A 206 -18.01 -6.26 14.27
N HIS A 207 -17.31 -5.16 14.58
CA HIS A 207 -16.79 -4.22 13.56
C HIS A 207 -15.33 -3.80 13.80
N SER A 208 -14.67 -4.37 14.79
CA SER A 208 -13.31 -4.00 15.14
C SER A 208 -12.60 -5.11 15.90
N VAL A 209 -11.29 -5.18 15.73
CA VAL A 209 -10.38 -5.96 16.56
C VAL A 209 -9.64 -5.02 17.50
N ARG A 210 -9.57 -5.36 18.77
CA ARG A 210 -8.79 -4.62 19.78
C ARG A 210 -7.58 -5.42 20.19
N PHE A 211 -6.43 -4.77 20.23
CA PHE A 211 -5.18 -5.32 20.74
C PHE A 211 -4.98 -4.80 22.17
N ARG A 212 -4.92 -5.70 23.15
CA ARG A 212 -4.71 -5.36 24.57
C ARG A 212 -3.39 -5.94 25.08
N ALA A 213 -2.68 -5.15 25.88
CA ALA A 213 -1.48 -5.56 26.61
C ALA A 213 -1.73 -5.32 28.10
N GLY A 214 -2.18 -6.37 28.81
CA GLY A 214 -2.67 -6.23 30.18
C GLY A 214 -3.92 -5.34 30.23
N GLU A 215 -3.88 -4.27 31.04
CA GLU A 215 -4.97 -3.29 31.16
C GLU A 215 -4.91 -2.19 30.08
N SER A 216 -3.78 -2.06 29.38
CA SER A 216 -3.56 -1.03 28.36
C SER A 216 -4.08 -1.47 26.98
N ALA A 217 -4.73 -0.55 26.26
CA ALA A 217 -5.06 -0.75 24.86
C ALA A 217 -3.83 -0.47 23.97
N ALA A 218 -3.36 -1.47 23.24
CA ALA A 218 -2.26 -1.33 22.27
C ALA A 218 -2.76 -0.81 20.91
N GLY A 219 -4.04 -1.02 20.58
CA GLY A 219 -4.66 -0.48 19.37
C GLY A 219 -6.08 -0.99 19.15
N THR A 220 -6.81 -0.30 18.28
CA THR A 220 -8.11 -0.75 17.77
C THR A 220 -8.09 -0.61 16.25
N CYS A 221 -8.43 -1.68 15.55
CA CYS A 221 -8.46 -1.71 14.09
C CYS A 221 -9.85 -2.09 13.60
N ARG A 222 -10.32 -1.41 12.55
CA ARG A 222 -11.61 -1.69 11.93
C ARG A 222 -11.59 -3.04 11.23
N ILE A 223 -12.74 -3.72 11.23
CA ILE A 223 -12.99 -4.86 10.35
C ILE A 223 -13.60 -4.32 9.05
N LEU A 224 -12.99 -4.65 7.92
CA LEU A 224 -13.49 -4.29 6.60
C LEU A 224 -14.68 -5.18 6.21
N PRO A 225 -15.73 -4.62 5.61
CA PRO A 225 -16.87 -5.40 5.14
C PRO A 225 -16.53 -6.18 3.87
N GLY A 226 -17.21 -7.31 3.67
CA GLY A 226 -17.12 -8.13 2.47
C GLY A 226 -16.15 -9.33 2.61
N PRO A 227 -16.28 -10.33 1.73
CA PRO A 227 -15.43 -11.50 1.75
C PRO A 227 -14.02 -11.17 1.27
N PHE A 228 -13.01 -11.73 1.93
CA PHE A 228 -11.65 -11.76 1.40
C PHE A 228 -11.57 -12.82 0.28
N PRO A 229 -10.73 -12.62 -0.76
CA PRO A 229 -10.55 -13.62 -1.82
C PRO A 229 -10.18 -15.01 -1.27
N ASP A 230 -10.66 -16.07 -1.93
CA ASP A 230 -10.38 -17.46 -1.54
C ASP A 230 -8.93 -17.86 -1.89
N HIS A 231 -8.03 -17.48 -1.00
CA HIS A 231 -6.60 -17.78 -1.10
C HIS A 231 -6.30 -19.27 -0.97
N ARG A 232 -7.13 -20.05 -0.27
CA ARG A 232 -6.93 -21.49 -0.12
C ARG A 232 -7.12 -22.19 -1.46
N MET A 233 -8.14 -21.79 -2.21
CA MET A 233 -8.35 -22.29 -3.57
C MET A 233 -7.15 -21.98 -4.46
N LEU A 234 -6.63 -20.74 -4.40
CA LEU A 234 -5.45 -20.35 -5.17
C LEU A 234 -4.22 -21.20 -4.82
N LEU A 235 -3.88 -21.30 -3.53
CA LEU A 235 -2.73 -22.08 -3.05
C LEU A 235 -2.86 -23.57 -3.37
N GLY A 236 -4.07 -24.14 -3.27
CA GLY A 236 -4.36 -25.52 -3.61
C GLY A 236 -4.35 -25.84 -5.11
N SER A 237 -4.46 -24.80 -5.95
CA SER A 237 -4.43 -24.92 -7.41
C SER A 237 -3.03 -24.73 -8.02
N LEU A 238 -2.00 -24.47 -7.20
CA LEU A 238 -0.65 -24.26 -7.68
C LEU A 238 -0.06 -25.55 -8.27
N ASP A 239 0.50 -25.43 -9.47
CA ASP A 239 1.24 -26.51 -10.11
C ASP A 239 2.49 -26.88 -9.31
N THR A 240 2.91 -28.14 -9.42
CA THR A 240 4.16 -28.60 -8.78
C THR A 240 5.36 -27.89 -9.39
N ALA A 241 6.26 -27.39 -8.52
CA ALA A 241 7.50 -26.74 -8.94
C ALA A 241 8.37 -27.69 -9.77
N ARG A 242 8.76 -27.22 -10.97
CA ARG A 242 9.70 -27.91 -11.85
C ARG A 242 11.12 -27.45 -11.61
N THR A 243 11.27 -26.16 -11.30
CA THR A 243 12.55 -25.51 -11.02
C THR A 243 12.52 -24.89 -9.63
N ARG A 244 13.49 -25.24 -8.80
CA ARG A 244 13.72 -24.66 -7.47
C ARG A 244 15.03 -23.91 -7.47
N VAL A 245 15.00 -22.67 -7.00
CA VAL A 245 16.16 -21.79 -6.89
C VAL A 245 16.36 -21.43 -5.44
N VAL A 246 17.57 -21.56 -4.91
CA VAL A 246 17.97 -21.03 -3.60
C VAL A 246 19.09 -20.03 -3.82
N THR A 247 18.90 -18.79 -3.35
CA THR A 247 19.85 -17.70 -3.59
C THR A 247 19.86 -16.71 -2.42
N PRO A 248 21.00 -16.01 -2.16
CA PRO A 248 21.05 -15.00 -1.11
C PRO A 248 20.07 -13.86 -1.37
N ARG A 249 19.14 -13.65 -0.43
CA ARG A 249 18.06 -12.66 -0.51
C ARG A 249 18.60 -11.26 -0.80
N ASP A 250 19.60 -10.82 -0.03
CA ASP A 250 20.11 -9.46 -0.14
C ASP A 250 20.89 -9.23 -1.45
N ALA A 251 21.52 -10.26 -2.00
CA ALA A 251 22.18 -10.16 -3.30
C ALA A 251 21.14 -10.03 -4.42
N LEU A 252 20.05 -10.77 -4.33
CA LEU A 252 18.94 -10.69 -5.28
C LEU A 252 18.23 -9.32 -5.23
N LEU A 253 17.99 -8.78 -4.03
CA LEU A 253 17.42 -7.43 -3.86
C LEU A 253 18.31 -6.34 -4.46
N ARG A 254 19.61 -6.36 -4.14
CA ARG A 254 20.57 -5.38 -4.71
C ARG A 254 20.60 -5.45 -6.24
N ALA A 255 20.58 -6.66 -6.81
CA ALA A 255 20.55 -6.82 -8.26
C ALA A 255 19.29 -6.22 -8.88
N VAL A 256 18.12 -6.40 -8.26
CA VAL A 256 16.87 -5.75 -8.68
C VAL A 256 16.95 -4.22 -8.60
N GLU A 257 17.52 -3.67 -7.53
CA GLU A 257 17.67 -2.22 -7.31
C GLU A 257 18.58 -1.56 -8.36
N THR A 258 19.66 -2.24 -8.75
CA THR A 258 20.63 -1.72 -9.73
C THR A 258 20.01 -1.53 -11.12
N LEU A 259 19.08 -2.38 -11.54
CA LEU A 259 18.51 -2.36 -12.88
C LEU A 259 17.61 -1.15 -13.16
N ARG A 260 17.08 -0.48 -12.12
CA ARG A 260 16.24 0.73 -12.21
C ARG A 260 15.17 0.67 -13.32
N THR A 261 14.49 -0.47 -13.42
CA THR A 261 13.51 -0.75 -14.47
C THR A 261 12.21 -1.26 -13.87
N ARG A 262 11.09 -1.01 -14.56
CA ARG A 262 9.78 -1.48 -14.11
C ARG A 262 9.61 -2.98 -14.31
N HIS A 263 10.10 -3.53 -15.41
CA HIS A 263 9.92 -4.94 -15.76
C HIS A 263 11.26 -5.66 -15.80
N ILE A 264 11.37 -6.70 -14.97
CA ILE A 264 12.61 -7.45 -14.73
C ILE A 264 12.44 -8.84 -15.30
N ARG A 265 13.26 -9.17 -16.27
CA ARG A 265 13.41 -10.52 -16.79
C ARG A 265 14.31 -11.30 -15.85
N VAL A 266 13.85 -12.47 -15.44
CA VAL A 266 14.52 -13.39 -14.54
C VAL A 266 14.84 -14.65 -15.32
N CYS A 267 16.11 -14.82 -15.69
CA CYS A 267 16.63 -16.00 -16.38
C CYS A 267 17.31 -16.91 -15.35
N VAL A 268 16.70 -18.07 -15.10
CA VAL A 268 17.24 -19.10 -14.22
C VAL A 268 18.04 -20.08 -15.06
N ARG A 269 19.31 -20.24 -14.72
CA ARG A 269 20.26 -21.16 -15.37
C ARG A 269 21.01 -21.95 -14.30
N ALA A 270 21.68 -23.03 -14.69
CA ALA A 270 22.52 -23.79 -13.78
C ALA A 270 23.53 -22.88 -13.04
N GLY A 271 23.41 -22.80 -11.71
CA GLY A 271 24.32 -22.08 -10.83
C GLY A 271 24.07 -20.57 -10.69
N ALA A 272 23.09 -19.98 -11.37
CA ALA A 272 22.83 -18.54 -11.26
C ALA A 272 21.41 -18.12 -11.66
N VAL A 273 21.03 -16.96 -11.13
CA VAL A 273 19.89 -16.16 -11.61
C VAL A 273 20.46 -14.92 -12.30
N GLU A 274 20.10 -14.73 -13.56
CA GLU A 274 20.41 -13.53 -14.33
C GLU A 274 19.17 -12.63 -14.38
N LEU A 275 19.34 -11.38 -13.95
CA LEU A 275 18.30 -10.36 -13.93
C LEU A 275 18.63 -9.32 -14.99
N ALA A 276 17.69 -9.01 -15.87
CA ALA A 276 17.88 -7.99 -16.89
C ALA A 276 16.65 -7.10 -17.04
N GLY A 277 16.87 -5.82 -17.35
CA GLY A 277 15.78 -4.93 -17.72
C GLY A 277 15.26 -5.24 -19.12
N THR A 278 13.94 -5.21 -19.31
CA THR A 278 13.34 -5.47 -20.64
C THR A 278 13.71 -4.43 -21.69
N ARG A 279 14.05 -3.20 -21.30
CA ARG A 279 14.41 -2.07 -22.19
C ARG A 279 15.89 -1.67 -22.13
N HIS A 280 16.71 -2.30 -21.30
CA HIS A 280 18.10 -1.89 -21.04
C HIS A 280 19.06 -3.08 -21.13
N ALA A 281 20.27 -2.84 -21.65
CA ALA A 281 21.32 -3.86 -21.76
C ALA A 281 22.00 -4.21 -20.42
N ALA A 282 21.64 -3.52 -19.32
CA ALA A 282 22.16 -3.83 -18.00
C ALA A 282 21.59 -5.16 -17.52
N SER A 283 22.49 -6.04 -17.09
CA SER A 283 22.18 -7.35 -16.52
C SER A 283 22.99 -7.57 -15.26
N GLU A 284 22.34 -8.09 -14.23
CA GLU A 284 22.95 -8.48 -12.97
C GLU A 284 22.91 -10.00 -12.84
N ARG A 285 23.98 -10.60 -12.30
CA ARG A 285 24.06 -12.05 -12.10
C ARG A 285 24.25 -12.35 -10.63
N VAL A 286 23.37 -13.19 -10.09
CA VAL A 286 23.38 -13.60 -8.69
C VAL A 286 23.62 -15.10 -8.62
N SER A 287 24.55 -15.53 -7.77
CA SER A 287 24.83 -16.94 -7.55
C SER A 287 23.62 -17.65 -6.93
N ALA A 288 23.30 -18.84 -7.41
CA ALA A 288 22.15 -19.59 -6.92
C ALA A 288 22.33 -21.10 -7.09
N THR A 289 21.78 -21.87 -6.14
CA THR A 289 21.62 -23.32 -6.30
C THR A 289 20.32 -23.57 -7.03
N VAL A 290 20.40 -24.17 -8.22
CA VAL A 290 19.24 -24.42 -9.09
C VAL A 290 19.05 -25.92 -9.27
N THR A 291 17.83 -26.38 -9.02
CA THR A 291 17.40 -27.77 -9.25
C THR A 291 16.21 -27.77 -10.21
N GLY A 292 16.34 -28.41 -11.37
CA GLY A 292 15.30 -28.43 -12.41
C GLY A 292 15.76 -27.82 -13.73
N PRO A 293 14.86 -27.70 -14.73
CA PRO A 293 15.18 -27.11 -16.02
C PRO A 293 15.40 -25.59 -15.92
N ASP A 294 16.05 -25.04 -16.93
CA ASP A 294 16.14 -23.60 -17.13
C ASP A 294 14.74 -22.97 -17.24
N ALA A 295 14.59 -21.78 -16.67
CA ALA A 295 13.33 -21.03 -16.70
C ALA A 295 13.60 -19.57 -17.06
N GLU A 296 12.61 -18.93 -17.66
CA GLU A 296 12.63 -17.51 -17.96
C GLU A 296 11.26 -16.93 -17.67
N LEU A 297 11.23 -15.89 -16.83
CA LEU A 297 10.01 -15.21 -16.41
C LEU A 297 10.23 -13.70 -16.47
N THR A 298 9.15 -12.93 -16.51
CA THR A 298 9.23 -11.47 -16.33
C THR A 298 8.30 -11.05 -15.22
N PHE A 299 8.73 -10.10 -14.39
CA PHE A 299 7.92 -9.55 -13.31
C PHE A 299 7.87 -8.03 -13.37
N ASP A 300 6.77 -7.44 -12.90
CA ASP A 300 6.76 -6.03 -12.50
C ASP A 300 7.52 -5.89 -11.17
N ILE A 301 8.38 -4.87 -11.07
CA ILE A 301 9.21 -4.61 -9.90
C ILE A 301 8.37 -4.43 -8.63
N THR A 302 7.17 -3.84 -8.76
CA THR A 302 6.25 -3.63 -7.64
C THR A 302 5.69 -4.95 -7.10
N THR A 303 5.76 -6.04 -7.88
CA THR A 303 5.38 -7.39 -7.46
C THR A 303 6.59 -8.15 -6.91
N LEU A 304 7.69 -8.22 -7.67
CA LEU A 304 8.86 -9.04 -7.34
C LEU A 304 9.66 -8.51 -6.15
N TYR A 305 9.95 -7.20 -6.13
CA TYR A 305 10.83 -6.64 -5.10
C TYR A 305 10.26 -6.81 -3.69
N PRO A 306 8.98 -6.47 -3.40
CA PRO A 306 8.45 -6.68 -2.06
C PRO A 306 8.22 -8.15 -1.73
N ALA A 307 8.01 -9.03 -2.73
CA ALA A 307 7.89 -10.47 -2.49
C ALA A 307 9.21 -11.09 -1.98
N ILE A 308 10.34 -10.67 -2.53
CA ILE A 308 11.68 -11.03 -2.02
C ILE A 308 11.95 -10.31 -0.70
N GLY A 309 11.59 -9.02 -0.61
CA GLY A 309 11.82 -8.18 0.55
C GLY A 309 11.09 -8.67 1.80
N ALA A 310 9.92 -9.30 1.68
CA ALA A 310 9.19 -9.84 2.80
C ALA A 310 9.80 -11.16 3.34
N ALA A 311 10.52 -11.92 2.51
CA ALA A 311 11.06 -13.23 2.86
C ALA A 311 11.94 -13.19 4.12
N ILE A 312 11.84 -14.25 4.93
CA ILE A 312 12.55 -14.39 6.21
C ILE A 312 13.92 -15.05 5.97
N GLY A 313 14.93 -14.61 6.71
CA GLY A 313 16.25 -15.23 6.67
C GLY A 313 17.15 -14.75 5.52
N PRO A 314 18.39 -15.29 5.46
CA PRO A 314 19.42 -14.82 4.54
C PRO A 314 19.22 -15.33 3.11
N ASP A 315 18.60 -16.50 2.95
CA ASP A 315 18.40 -17.16 1.66
C ASP A 315 16.91 -17.24 1.33
N VAL A 316 16.61 -16.96 0.06
CA VAL A 316 15.26 -17.07 -0.49
C VAL A 316 15.19 -18.29 -1.41
N MET A 317 14.10 -19.05 -1.26
CA MET A 317 13.76 -20.16 -2.14
C MET A 317 12.61 -19.75 -3.07
N ILE A 318 12.82 -19.97 -4.36
CA ILE A 318 11.88 -19.63 -5.44
C ILE A 318 11.50 -20.92 -6.18
N ASP A 319 10.22 -21.27 -6.10
CA ASP A 319 9.62 -22.45 -6.71
C ASP A 319 8.83 -22.05 -7.97
N ILE A 320 9.26 -22.55 -9.12
CA ILE A 320 8.75 -22.18 -10.45
C ILE A 320 8.12 -23.42 -11.10
N ALA A 321 6.83 -23.33 -11.42
CA ALA A 321 6.11 -24.37 -12.16
C ALA A 321 6.21 -24.20 -13.69
N GLY A 322 6.27 -22.95 -14.18
CA GLY A 322 6.34 -22.62 -15.60
C GLY A 322 6.47 -21.10 -15.84
N PRO A 323 6.68 -20.67 -17.09
CA PRO A 323 7.02 -19.28 -17.43
C PRO A 323 5.89 -18.27 -17.19
N ASN A 324 4.64 -18.72 -17.27
CA ASN A 324 3.45 -17.89 -17.05
C ASN A 324 2.64 -18.36 -15.82
N GLN A 325 3.23 -19.19 -14.97
CA GLN A 325 2.57 -19.71 -13.77
C GLN A 325 2.99 -18.89 -12.55
N PRO A 326 2.13 -18.81 -11.52
CA PRO A 326 2.50 -18.20 -10.25
C PRO A 326 3.79 -18.82 -9.69
N VAL A 327 4.65 -17.98 -9.13
CA VAL A 327 5.90 -18.40 -8.48
C VAL A 327 5.74 -18.31 -6.98
N VAL A 328 6.21 -19.32 -6.26
CA VAL A 328 6.20 -19.34 -4.79
C VAL A 328 7.57 -18.93 -4.27
N ILE A 329 7.60 -17.91 -3.41
CA ILE A 329 8.77 -17.32 -2.79
C ILE A 329 8.64 -17.47 -1.28
N ARG A 330 9.64 -18.08 -0.65
CA ARG A 330 9.69 -18.32 0.81
C ARG A 330 11.13 -18.34 1.31
N SER A 331 11.32 -18.33 2.63
CA SER A 331 12.65 -18.61 3.18
C SER A 331 13.11 -20.02 2.81
N ALA A 332 14.41 -20.20 2.67
CA ALA A 332 14.98 -21.55 2.58
C ALA A 332 14.90 -22.31 3.92
N ASP A 333 14.91 -21.59 5.03
CA ASP A 333 15.00 -22.16 6.39
C ASP A 333 13.67 -22.11 7.16
N ASP A 334 12.73 -21.26 6.72
CA ASP A 334 11.49 -20.94 7.44
C ASP A 334 10.26 -20.89 6.50
N GLY A 335 9.42 -21.93 6.52
CA GLY A 335 8.25 -22.06 5.63
C GLY A 335 7.03 -21.23 6.05
N ASP A 336 7.19 -20.45 7.10
CA ASP A 336 6.14 -19.90 7.94
C ASP A 336 5.60 -18.57 7.35
N LEU A 337 6.37 -17.96 6.42
CA LEU A 337 5.95 -16.95 5.45
C LEU A 337 6.04 -17.52 4.03
N THR A 338 4.93 -17.44 3.29
CA THR A 338 4.88 -17.80 1.87
C THR A 338 4.32 -16.64 1.06
N THR A 339 5.01 -16.26 -0.01
CA THR A 339 4.54 -15.27 -0.97
C THR A 339 4.37 -15.91 -2.34
N VAL A 340 3.20 -15.79 -2.95
CA VAL A 340 2.95 -16.12 -4.35
C VAL A 340 3.05 -14.84 -5.16
N ALA A 341 3.80 -14.86 -6.26
CA ALA A 341 3.98 -13.72 -7.17
C ALA A 341 3.65 -14.12 -8.60
N MET A 342 2.82 -13.33 -9.27
CA MET A 342 2.45 -13.55 -10.67
C MET A 342 3.49 -12.94 -11.62
N PRO A 343 4.05 -13.73 -12.55
CA PRO A 343 4.81 -13.17 -13.67
C PRO A 343 3.87 -12.43 -14.62
N VAL A 344 4.41 -11.45 -15.33
CA VAL A 344 3.74 -10.72 -16.40
C VAL A 344 4.10 -11.30 -17.76
N ALA A 345 3.12 -11.38 -18.67
CA ALA A 345 3.35 -11.94 -19.99
C ALA A 345 4.29 -11.04 -20.83
N PRO A 346 5.21 -11.63 -21.64
CA PRO A 346 6.16 -10.87 -22.45
C PRO A 346 5.56 -9.89 -23.46
N ALA A 347 4.32 -10.14 -23.90
CA ALA A 347 3.66 -9.34 -24.94
C ALA A 347 3.11 -7.98 -24.45
N HIS A 348 3.08 -7.72 -23.15
CA HIS A 348 2.55 -6.45 -22.61
C HIS A 348 3.56 -5.28 -22.61
N PHE A 349 4.74 -5.44 -23.21
CA PHE A 349 5.84 -4.46 -23.09
C PHE A 349 5.96 -3.46 -24.25
N GLU A 350 5.16 -3.60 -25.32
CA GLU A 350 5.25 -2.78 -26.53
C GLU A 350 4.42 -1.48 -26.52
N GLU A 351 3.50 -1.25 -25.57
CA GLU A 351 2.54 -0.11 -25.66
C GLU A 351 2.39 0.77 -24.39
N SER A 352 3.42 0.98 -23.58
CA SER A 352 3.36 2.00 -22.51
C SER A 352 4.65 2.79 -22.28
#